data_AF-A0A258VXN6-F1
#
_entry.id   AF-A0A258VXN6-F1
#
_cell.length_a   1.000
_cell.length_b   1.000
_cell.length_c   1.000
_cell.angle_alpha   90.00
_cell.angle_beta   90.00
_cell.angle_gamma   90.00
#
_symmetry.space_group_name_H-M   'P 1'
#
loop_
_entity.id
_entity.type
_entity.pdbx_description
1 polymer ?
#
loop_
_entity_poly.entity_id
_entity_poly.type
_entity_poly.pdbx_seq_one_letter_code
_entity_poly.pdbx_strand_id
1 'polypeptide(L)'
;AGDPVVRQRIAGAEIGLRLMRYGALRMLSGTDLAAIDGAALTYKIQWATWRRDLGELAMDVLGQDGELAQGHEYRWPTLPNLYLFSRSDTIYGGTNQIQRNLIAERGLALPREPRGQA
;
A
#
# COMPACT_ATOMS: atom_id res chain seq x y z
N ALA A 1 14.25 19.76 3.00
CA ALA A 1 13.04 20.08 2.22
C ALA A 1 12.56 21.47 2.63
N GLY A 2 12.48 22.39 1.66
CA GLY A 2 12.01 23.77 1.91
C GLY A 2 10.51 23.84 2.20
N ASP A 3 9.73 22.90 1.64
CA ASP A 3 8.29 22.78 1.90
C ASP A 3 8.02 21.92 3.16
N PRO A 4 7.41 22.49 4.22
CA PRO A 4 7.07 21.76 5.44
C PRO A 4 6.01 20.66 5.25
N VAL A 5 5.10 20.79 4.28
CA VAL A 5 4.06 19.79 3.99
C VAL A 5 4.67 18.57 3.33
N VAL A 6 5.50 18.77 2.31
CA VAL A 6 6.25 17.67 1.66
C VAL A 6 7.15 16.97 2.66
N ARG A 7 7.85 17.73 3.53
CA ARG A 7 8.68 17.17 4.60
C ARG A 7 7.88 16.24 5.52
N GLN A 8 6.68 16.66 5.93
CA GLN A 8 5.82 15.87 6.80
C GLN A 8 5.35 14.57 6.12
N ARG A 9 5.03 14.64 4.83
CA ARG A 9 4.61 13.46 4.06
C ARG A 9 5.75 12.47 3.84
N ILE A 10 6.97 12.95 3.61
CA ILE A 10 8.17 12.08 3.56
C ILE A 10 8.37 11.37 4.91
N ALA A 11 8.22 12.08 6.03
CA ALA A 11 8.30 11.47 7.36
C ALA A 11 7.20 10.40 7.55
N GLY A 12 5.97 10.67 7.10
CA GLY A 12 4.87 9.69 7.10
C GLY A 12 5.18 8.44 6.28
N ALA A 13 5.75 8.61 5.09
CA ALA A 13 6.17 7.49 4.23
C ALA A 13 7.24 6.63 4.90
N GLU A 14 8.26 7.24 5.53
CA GLU A 14 9.30 6.53 6.28
C GLU A 14 8.73 5.76 7.49
N ILE A 15 7.82 6.39 8.25
CA ILE A 15 7.13 5.72 9.36
C ILE A 15 6.36 4.50 8.85
N GLY A 16 5.60 4.66 7.77
CA GLY A 16 4.85 3.57 7.14
C GLY A 16 5.75 2.42 6.69
N LEU A 17 6.92 2.72 6.10
CA LEU A 17 7.91 1.74 5.68
C LEU A 17 8.48 0.95 6.86
N ARG A 18 8.81 1.63 7.96
CA ARG A 18 9.27 0.97 9.20
C ARG A 18 8.21 0.07 9.81
N LEU A 19 6.95 0.53 9.86
CA LEU A 19 5.85 -0.28 10.36
C LEU A 19 5.67 -1.56 9.52
N MET A 20 5.73 -1.46 8.19
CA MET A 20 5.68 -2.64 7.32
C MET A 20 6.86 -3.58 7.57
N ARG A 21 8.07 -3.05 7.76
CA ARG A 21 9.25 -3.87 8.11
C ARG A 21 9.02 -4.64 9.41
N TYR A 22 8.55 -3.98 10.45
CA TYR A 22 8.27 -4.65 11.73
C TYR A 22 7.13 -5.66 11.61
N GLY A 23 6.08 -5.35 10.84
CA GLY A 23 5.02 -6.30 10.51
C GLY A 23 5.56 -7.54 9.79
N ALA A 24 6.43 -7.37 8.80
CA ALA A 24 7.09 -8.47 8.10
C ALA A 24 7.94 -9.33 9.02
N LEU A 25 8.76 -8.70 9.88
CA LEU A 25 9.57 -9.44 10.86
C LEU A 25 8.70 -10.23 11.84
N ARG A 26 7.58 -9.65 12.31
CA ARG A 26 6.62 -10.35 13.18
C ARG A 26 6.04 -11.58 12.50
N MET A 27 5.55 -11.45 11.26
CA MET A 27 5.00 -12.58 10.49
C MET A 27 6.04 -13.69 10.30
N LEU A 28 7.29 -13.32 9.96
CA LEU A 28 8.36 -14.28 9.71
C LEU A 28 8.93 -14.92 10.98
N SER A 29 8.71 -14.31 12.14
CA SER A 29 9.13 -14.85 13.44
C SER A 29 8.16 -15.86 14.06
N GLY A 30 6.96 -16.02 13.48
CA GLY A 30 5.96 -16.97 13.97
C GLY A 30 6.37 -18.41 13.71
N THR A 31 6.13 -19.30 14.69
CA THR A 31 6.40 -20.75 14.58
C THR A 31 5.19 -21.54 14.10
N ASP A 32 3.98 -20.99 14.25
CA ASP A 32 2.73 -21.60 13.78
C ASP A 32 2.22 -20.87 12.54
N LEU A 33 2.52 -21.43 11.37
CA LEU A 33 2.09 -20.89 10.08
C LEU A 33 0.58 -21.09 9.81
N ALA A 34 -0.11 -21.90 10.62
CA ALA A 34 -1.54 -22.16 10.48
C ALA A 34 -2.40 -21.20 11.30
N ALA A 35 -1.83 -20.53 12.31
CA ALA A 35 -2.54 -19.52 13.09
C ALA A 35 -2.85 -18.27 12.25
N ILE A 36 -4.06 -17.74 12.39
CA ILE A 36 -4.45 -16.47 11.79
C ILE A 36 -3.68 -15.34 12.51
N ASP A 37 -2.60 -14.88 11.91
CA ASP A 37 -1.87 -13.70 12.38
C ASP A 37 -2.51 -12.43 11.80
N GLY A 38 -2.93 -11.52 12.68
CA GLY A 38 -3.45 -10.20 12.29
C GLY A 38 -2.43 -9.38 11.49
N ALA A 39 -1.12 -9.58 11.70
CA ALA A 39 -0.10 -8.94 10.88
C ALA A 39 -0.14 -9.47 9.43
N ALA A 40 -0.39 -10.76 9.23
CA ALA A 40 -0.55 -11.35 7.89
C ALA A 40 -1.82 -10.87 7.18
N LEU A 41 -2.94 -10.76 7.89
CA LEU A 41 -4.19 -10.26 7.32
C LEU A 41 -4.12 -8.78 6.92
N THR A 42 -3.32 -7.97 7.63
CA THR A 42 -3.24 -6.52 7.43
C THR A 42 -2.14 -6.10 6.46
N TYR A 43 -1.15 -6.96 6.22
CA TYR A 43 0.04 -6.61 5.45
C TYR A 43 -0.27 -6.14 4.02
N LYS A 44 -1.12 -6.87 3.28
CA LYS A 44 -1.41 -6.52 1.88
C LYS A 44 -2.10 -5.17 1.74
N ILE A 45 -3.11 -4.90 2.57
CA ILE A 45 -3.84 -3.64 2.50
C ILE A 45 -2.97 -2.46 2.94
N GLN A 46 -2.10 -2.66 3.93
CA GLN A 46 -1.10 -1.66 4.35
C GLN A 46 -0.14 -1.37 3.20
N TRP A 47 0.44 -2.40 2.59
CA TRP A 47 1.39 -2.25 1.49
C TRP A 47 0.80 -1.57 0.26
N ALA A 48 -0.39 -2.00 -0.17
CA ALA A 48 -1.05 -1.43 -1.34
C ALA A 48 -1.41 0.05 -1.13
N THR A 49 -1.89 0.40 0.07
CA THR A 49 -2.22 1.79 0.42
C THR A 49 -0.94 2.63 0.51
N TRP A 50 0.10 2.13 1.18
CA TRP A 50 1.36 2.84 1.32
C TRP A 50 2.06 3.07 -0.03
N ARG A 51 2.06 2.08 -0.95
CA ARG A 51 2.65 2.26 -2.29
C ARG A 51 1.88 3.29 -3.12
N ARG A 52 0.56 3.30 -3.04
CA ARG A 52 -0.28 4.32 -3.69
C ARG A 52 0.06 5.72 -3.19
N ASP A 53 0.13 5.88 -1.87
CA ASP A 53 0.42 7.17 -1.23
C ASP A 53 1.85 7.64 -1.49
N LEU A 54 2.82 6.71 -1.52
CA LEU A 54 4.21 7.00 -1.89
C LEU A 54 4.31 7.45 -3.35
N GLY A 55 3.59 6.79 -4.26
CA GLY A 55 3.51 7.22 -5.66
C GLY A 55 2.95 8.64 -5.79
N GLU A 56 1.89 8.96 -5.06
CA GLU A 56 1.33 10.33 -5.03
C GLU A 56 2.33 11.34 -4.50
N LEU A 57 3.00 11.04 -3.38
CA LEU A 57 4.06 11.89 -2.84
C LEU A 57 5.21 12.08 -3.83
N ALA A 58 5.58 11.04 -4.57
CA ALA A 58 6.65 11.12 -5.56
C ALA A 58 6.30 12.12 -6.67
N MET A 59 5.06 12.12 -7.15
CA MET A 59 4.59 13.11 -8.14
C MET A 59 4.59 14.52 -7.57
N ASP A 60 4.14 14.70 -6.33
CA ASP A 60 4.12 16.01 -5.67
C ASP A 60 5.54 16.59 -5.45
N VAL A 61 6.53 15.73 -5.21
CA VAL A 61 7.94 16.13 -5.10
C VAL A 61 8.53 16.52 -6.45
N LEU A 62 8.18 15.80 -7.52
CA LEU A 62 8.68 16.05 -8.87
C LEU A 62 8.01 17.25 -9.54
N GLY A 63 6.77 17.57 -9.17
CA GLY A 63 5.98 18.59 -9.83
C GLY A 63 5.77 18.26 -11.31
N GLN A 64 5.82 19.28 -12.17
CA GLN A 64 5.55 19.15 -13.61
C GLN A 64 6.51 18.19 -14.32
N ASP A 65 7.74 18.04 -13.84
CA ASP A 65 8.72 17.12 -14.43
C ASP A 65 8.27 15.65 -14.31
N GLY A 66 7.44 15.34 -13.31
CA GLY A 66 6.89 14.00 -13.11
C GLY A 66 5.88 13.60 -14.19
N GLU A 67 5.32 14.57 -14.92
CA GLU A 67 4.30 14.35 -15.96
C GLU A 67 4.91 14.03 -17.34
N LEU A 68 6.24 14.07 -17.46
CA LEU A 68 6.95 13.89 -18.72
C LEU A 68 7.63 12.52 -18.80
N ALA A 69 7.26 11.73 -19.81
CA ALA A 69 8.00 10.54 -20.19
C ALA A 69 9.22 10.93 -21.03
N GLN A 70 10.40 11.01 -20.41
CA GLN A 70 11.64 11.44 -21.07
C GLN A 70 12.37 10.30 -21.82
N GLY A 71 11.96 9.04 -21.63
CA GLY A 71 12.57 7.89 -22.28
C GLY A 71 11.93 7.51 -23.63
N HIS A 72 12.69 6.81 -24.48
CA HIS A 72 12.16 6.20 -25.70
C HIS A 72 10.97 5.27 -25.37
N GLU A 73 9.97 5.21 -26.25
CA GLU A 73 8.78 4.34 -26.11
C GLU A 73 7.98 4.56 -24.82
N TYR A 74 7.80 5.81 -24.38
CA TYR A 74 7.07 6.12 -23.13
C TYR A 74 7.66 5.46 -21.88
N ARG A 75 8.97 5.23 -21.86
CA ARG A 75 9.64 4.74 -20.66
C ARG A 75 9.62 5.82 -19.59
N TRP A 76 8.89 5.54 -18.51
CA TRP A 76 8.80 6.40 -17.34
C TRP A 76 10.02 6.23 -16.41
N PRO A 77 10.53 7.32 -15.81
CA PRO A 77 11.44 7.23 -14.68
C PRO A 77 10.80 6.47 -13.50
N THR A 78 11.62 5.99 -12.57
CA THR A 78 11.19 5.10 -11.46
C THR A 78 10.01 5.66 -10.65
N LEU A 79 10.04 6.96 -10.33
CA LEU A 79 9.06 7.59 -9.46
C LEU A 79 7.68 7.78 -10.14
N PRO A 80 7.57 8.36 -11.35
CA PRO A 80 6.32 8.34 -12.10
C PRO A 80 5.82 6.93 -12.43
N ASN A 81 6.73 5.99 -12.73
CA ASN A 81 6.32 4.60 -12.98
C ASN A 81 5.73 3.94 -11.72
N LEU A 82 6.30 4.22 -10.53
CA LEU A 82 5.73 3.79 -9.25
C LEU A 82 4.30 4.33 -9.08
N TYR A 83 4.08 5.62 -9.35
CA TYR A 83 2.75 6.23 -9.30
C TYR A 83 1.75 5.49 -10.20
N LEU A 84 2.09 5.30 -11.48
CA LEU A 84 1.24 4.63 -12.45
C LEU A 84 0.91 3.19 -12.05
N PHE A 85 1.93 2.42 -11.67
CA PHE A 85 1.76 1.01 -11.33
C PHE A 85 0.99 0.81 -10.03
N SER A 86 1.21 1.67 -9.02
CA SER A 86 0.63 1.55 -7.69
C SER A 86 -0.91 1.56 -7.66
N ARG A 87 -1.55 2.08 -8.71
CA ARG A 87 -3.03 2.08 -8.85
C ARG A 87 -3.58 0.67 -8.85
N SER A 88 -2.87 -0.24 -9.53
CA SER A 88 -3.28 -1.63 -9.65
C SER A 88 -3.17 -2.39 -8.32
N ASP A 89 -2.26 -1.99 -7.41
CA ASP A 89 -2.00 -2.67 -6.13
C ASP A 89 -3.24 -2.78 -5.24
N THR A 90 -4.10 -1.76 -5.31
CA THR A 90 -5.33 -1.70 -4.53
C THR A 90 -6.43 -2.63 -5.07
N ILE A 91 -6.19 -3.24 -6.24
CA ILE A 91 -7.15 -4.04 -7.00
C ILE A 91 -6.69 -5.50 -7.11
N TYR A 92 -5.51 -5.75 -7.68
CA TYR A 92 -5.05 -7.12 -7.94
C TYR A 92 -4.68 -7.86 -6.65
N GLY A 93 -4.72 -9.20 -6.69
CA GLY A 93 -4.42 -10.03 -5.52
C GLY A 93 -5.44 -9.88 -4.38
N GLY A 94 -6.68 -9.52 -4.73
CA GLY A 94 -7.75 -9.18 -3.80
C GLY A 94 -7.78 -7.68 -3.52
N THR A 95 -8.89 -7.03 -3.88
CA THR A 95 -9.06 -5.59 -3.72
C THR A 95 -8.97 -5.18 -2.25
N ASN A 96 -8.66 -3.91 -1.97
CA ASN A 96 -8.63 -3.42 -0.60
C ASN A 96 -9.99 -3.59 0.11
N GLN A 97 -11.11 -3.60 -0.61
CA GLN A 97 -12.45 -3.89 -0.07
C GLN A 97 -12.54 -5.35 0.38
N ILE A 98 -12.13 -6.30 -0.47
CA ILE A 98 -12.10 -7.72 -0.10
C ILE A 98 -11.16 -7.97 1.09
N GLN A 99 -10.00 -7.30 1.14
CA GLN A 99 -9.08 -7.41 2.27
C GLN A 99 -9.69 -6.90 3.58
N ARG A 100 -10.46 -5.81 3.56
CA ARG A 100 -11.19 -5.33 4.75
C ARG A 100 -12.22 -6.34 5.24
N ASN A 101 -12.95 -6.99 4.33
CA ASN A 101 -13.88 -8.06 4.69
C ASN A 101 -13.16 -9.25 5.32
N LEU A 102 -12.00 -9.65 4.78
CA LEU A 102 -11.19 -10.72 5.37
C LEU A 102 -10.71 -10.36 6.78
N ILE A 103 -10.26 -9.12 7.00
CA ILE A 103 -9.85 -8.65 8.33
C ILE A 103 -11.05 -8.67 9.29
N ALA A 104 -12.22 -8.19 8.86
CA ALA A 104 -13.44 -8.20 9.67
C ALA A 104 -13.89 -9.62 10.03
N GLU A 105 -14.08 -10.49 9.02
CA GLU A 105 -14.63 -11.83 9.20
C GLU A 105 -13.64 -12.79 9.86
N ARG A 106 -12.37 -12.76 9.47
CA ARG A 106 -11.35 -13.72 9.94
C ARG A 106 -10.49 -13.19 11.08
N GLY A 107 -10.17 -11.90 11.06
CA GLY A 107 -9.34 -11.26 12.08
C GLY A 107 -10.15 -10.86 13.33
N LEU A 108 -11.38 -10.36 13.13
CA LEU A 108 -12.22 -9.83 14.21
C LEU A 108 -13.47 -10.69 14.49
N ALA A 109 -13.65 -11.80 13.79
CA ALA A 109 -14.80 -12.71 13.91
C ALA A 109 -16.17 -12.01 13.74
N LEU A 110 -16.22 -10.93 12.95
CA LEU A 110 -17.46 -10.24 12.65
C LEU A 110 -18.34 -11.06 11.68
N PRO A 111 -19.67 -10.86 11.69
CA PRO A 111 -20.56 -11.48 10.72
C PRO A 111 -20.15 -11.15 9.27
N ARG A 112 -20.42 -12.08 8.36
CA ARG A 112 -20.12 -11.89 6.93
C ARG A 112 -20.92 -10.76 6.33
N GLU A 113 -20.32 -10.05 5.38
CA GLU A 113 -21.02 -8.98 4.66
C GLU A 113 -22.24 -9.56 3.91
N PRO A 114 -23.44 -8.96 4.03
CA PRO A 114 -24.61 -9.39 3.29
C PRO A 114 -24.35 -9.33 1.78
N ARG A 115 -24.52 -10.45 1.08
CA ARG A 115 -24.48 -10.48 -0.38
C ARG A 115 -25.84 -9.99 -0.87
N GLY A 116 -25.86 -8.92 -1.65
CA GLY A 116 -27.09 -8.41 -2.27
C GLY A 116 -27.81 -9.53 -3.04
N GLN A 117 -29.15 -9.48 -3.08
CA GLN A 117 -29.91 -10.36 -3.96
C GLN A 117 -29.64 -9.93 -5.41
N ALA A 118 -29.20 -10.89 -6.24
CA ALA A 118 -28.91 -10.68 -7.65
C ALA A 118 -30.19 -10.48 -8.47
#